data_AF-A0A6G3T0H2-F1
#
_entry.id   AF-A0A6G3T0H2-F1
#
_cell.length_a   1.000
_cell.length_b   1.000
_cell.length_c   1.000
_cell.angle_alpha   90.00
_cell.angle_beta   90.00
_cell.angle_gamma   90.00
#
_symmetry.space_group_name_H-M   'P 1'
#
loop_
_entity.id
_entity.type
_entity.pdbx_description
1 polymer ?
#
loop_
_entity_poly.entity_id
_entity_poly.type
_entity_poly.pdbx_seq_one_letter_code
_entity_poly.pdbx_strand_id
1 'polypeptide(L)' 'MSDNTSASTPPAPLTLLGLGAMGVALARTWLAAGHPLTVWNRSPGRSAELAAAGARVAATAAEA' A
#
# COMPACT_ATOMS: atom_id res chain seq x y z
N MET A 1 3.49 34.79 -13.06
CA MET A 1 3.10 33.48 -13.63
C MET A 1 4.06 32.48 -12.99
N SER A 2 3.63 31.79 -11.95
CA SER A 2 4.52 30.93 -11.16
C SER A 2 4.58 29.56 -11.83
N ASP A 3 5.75 29.21 -12.35
CA ASP A 3 5.99 27.92 -12.98
C ASP A 3 5.95 26.82 -11.92
N ASN A 4 4.85 26.07 -11.86
CA ASN A 4 4.73 24.86 -11.04
C ASN A 4 5.30 23.67 -11.81
N THR A 5 6.61 23.70 -12.08
CA THR A 5 7.32 22.58 -12.70
C THR A 5 7.36 21.43 -11.70
N SER A 6 6.38 20.53 -11.81
CA SER A 6 6.30 19.31 -11.02
C SER A 6 7.39 18.35 -11.49
N ALA A 7 8.49 18.26 -10.75
CA ALA A 7 9.46 17.19 -10.95
C ALA A 7 8.76 15.82 -10.77
N SER A 8 9.10 14.84 -11.60
CA SER A 8 8.59 13.46 -11.45
C SER A 8 9.08 12.91 -10.12
N THR A 9 8.19 12.89 -9.12
CA THR A 9 8.49 12.38 -7.78
C THR A 9 8.38 10.86 -7.82
N PRO A 10 9.38 10.12 -7.29
CA PRO A 10 9.27 8.66 -7.20
C PRO A 10 8.04 8.25 -6.38
N PRO A 11 7.47 7.06 -6.63
CA PRO A 11 6.28 6.60 -5.90
C PRO A 11 6.49 6.63 -4.38
N ALA A 12 5.65 7.40 -3.69
CA ALA A 12 5.74 7.52 -2.24
C ALA A 12 5.39 6.18 -1.55
N PRO A 13 6.07 5.80 -0.46
CA PRO A 13 5.70 4.63 0.32
C PRO A 13 4.36 4.85 1.03
N LEU A 14 3.54 3.80 1.11
CA LEU A 14 2.20 3.83 1.69
C LEU A 14 2.02 2.72 2.72
N THR A 15 1.22 2.99 3.76
CA THR A 15 0.79 1.99 4.75
C THR A 15 -0.74 1.93 4.79
N LEU A 16 -1.30 0.73 4.70
CA LEU A 16 -2.74 0.49 4.79
C LEU A 16 -3.06 -0.43 5.97
N LEU A 17 -3.86 0.10 6.90
CA LEU A 17 -4.40 -0.65 8.05
C LEU A 17 -5.85 -1.02 7.77
N GLY A 18 -6.11 -2.31 7.60
CA GLY A 18 -7.44 -2.84 7.29
C GLY A 18 -7.60 -3.23 5.83
N LEU A 19 -7.86 -4.51 5.61
CA LEU A 19 -7.97 -5.11 4.28
C LEU A 19 -9.42 -5.52 3.98
N GLY A 20 -10.35 -4.57 4.05
CA GLY A 20 -11.72 -4.74 3.53
C GLY A 20 -11.76 -4.85 2.01
N ALA A 21 -12.95 -4.99 1.40
CA ALA A 21 -13.08 -5.02 -0.08
C ALA A 21 -12.46 -3.77 -0.73
N MET A 22 -12.73 -2.58 -0.17
CA MET A 22 -12.13 -1.33 -0.62
C MET A 22 -10.61 -1.30 -0.39
N GLY A 23 -10.15 -1.72 0.79
CA GLY A 23 -8.73 -1.72 1.13
C GLY A 23 -7.91 -2.60 0.19
N VAL A 24 -8.43 -3.78 -0.17
CA VAL A 24 -7.78 -4.68 -1.14
C VAL A 24 -7.74 -4.04 -2.54
N ALA A 25 -8.81 -3.38 -2.97
CA ALA A 25 -8.84 -2.68 -4.25
C ALA A 25 -7.79 -1.55 -4.30
N LEU A 26 -7.68 -0.75 -3.24
CA LEU A 26 -6.67 0.32 -3.13
C LEU A 26 -5.24 -0.24 -3.12
N ALA A 27 -5.00 -1.29 -2.33
CA ALA A 27 -3.69 -1.92 -2.25
C ALA A 27 -3.21 -2.42 -3.62
N ARG A 28 -4.08 -3.06 -4.39
CA ARG A 28 -3.76 -3.53 -5.75
C ARG A 28 -3.45 -2.36 -6.69
N THR A 29 -4.24 -1.28 -6.63
CA THR A 29 -4.00 -0.08 -7.46
C THR A 29 -2.66 0.57 -7.14
N TRP A 30 -2.31 0.72 -5.85
CA TRP A 30 -1.04 1.32 -5.46
C TRP A 30 0.17 0.46 -5.81
N LEU A 31 0.08 -0.86 -5.62
CA LEU A 31 1.11 -1.78 -6.07
C LEU A 31 1.31 -1.73 -7.59
N ALA A 32 0.23 -1.69 -8.36
CA ALA A 32 0.28 -1.55 -9.82
C ALA A 32 0.90 -0.21 -10.27
N ALA A 33 0.70 0.85 -9.49
CA ALA A 33 1.34 2.14 -9.68
C ALA A 33 2.80 2.21 -9.16
N GLY A 34 3.33 1.10 -8.62
CA GLY A 34 4.72 1.00 -8.19
C GLY A 34 5.00 1.61 -6.81
N HIS A 35 3.98 1.89 -6.01
CA HIS A 35 4.17 2.37 -4.64
C HIS A 35 4.65 1.23 -3.73
N PRO A 36 5.75 1.42 -2.99
CA PRO A 36 6.09 0.52 -1.89
C PRO A 36 4.94 0.50 -0.88
N LEU A 37 4.32 -0.66 -0.70
CA LEU A 37 3.11 -0.78 0.12
C LEU A 37 3.35 -1.69 1.33
N THR A 38 3.04 -1.18 2.51
CA THR A 38 2.91 -1.96 3.74
C THR A 38 1.42 -2.18 4.04
N VAL A 39 1.06 -3.39 4.45
CA VAL A 39 -0.31 -3.72 4.87
C VAL A 39 -0.32 -4.40 6.22
N TRP A 40 -1.38 -4.14 6.99
CA TRP A 40 -1.73 -4.91 8.17
C TRP A 40 -3.24 -5.12 8.22
N ASN A 41 -3.66 -6.29 8.71
CA ASN A 41 -5.06 -6.58 8.97
C ASN A 41 -5.20 -7.39 10.24
N ARG A 42 -6.23 -7.09 11.05
CA ARG A 42 -6.52 -7.84 12.27
C ARG A 42 -6.75 -9.34 12.00
N SER A 43 -7.33 -9.67 10.83
CA SER A 43 -7.54 -11.05 10.40
C SER A 43 -6.52 -11.42 9.31
N PRO A 44 -5.70 -12.46 9.48
CA PRO A 44 -4.54 -12.70 8.61
C PRO A 44 -4.86 -13.11 7.16
N GLY A 45 -6.07 -13.62 6.89
CA GLY A 45 -6.38 -14.28 5.61
C GLY A 45 -6.16 -13.44 4.35
N ARG A 46 -6.47 -12.14 4.36
CA ARG A 46 -6.37 -11.28 3.17
C ARG A 46 -4.98 -10.68 2.94
N SER A 47 -4.11 -10.72 3.95
CA SER A 47 -2.75 -10.19 3.85
C SER A 47 -1.88 -11.07 2.95
N ALA A 48 -2.15 -12.38 2.87
CA ALA A 48 -1.38 -13.32 2.07
C ALA A 48 -1.46 -13.05 0.56
N GLU A 49 -2.65 -12.73 0.04
CA GLU A 49 -2.82 -12.39 -1.39
C GLU A 49 -2.06 -11.11 -1.76
N LEU A 50 -2.05 -10.11 -0.87
CA LEU A 50 -1.34 -8.86 -1.11
C LEU A 50 0.17 -9.03 -0.97
N ALA A 51 0.64 -9.93 -0.11
CA ALA A 51 2.05 -10.31 -0.03
C ALA A 51 2.55 -10.89 -1.36
N ALA A 52 1.77 -11.81 -1.96
CA ALA A 52 2.08 -12.36 -3.27
C ALA A 52 2.08 -11.29 -4.38
N ALA A 53 1.31 -10.22 -4.22
CA ALA A 53 1.29 -9.06 -5.12
C ALA A 53 2.42 -8.04 -4.86
N GLY A 54 3.29 -8.27 -3.88
CA GLY A 54 4.46 -7.44 -3.58
C GLY A 54 4.31 -6.49 -2.38
N ALA A 55 3.22 -6.58 -1.61
CA ALA A 55 3.10 -5.81 -0.37
C ALA A 55 3.94 -6.40 0.76
N ARG A 56 4.51 -5.54 1.61
CA ARG A 56 5.06 -5.94 2.91
C ARG A 56 3.91 -6.16 3.89
N VAL A 57 3.83 -7.33 4.53
CA VAL A 57 2.86 -7.59 5.59
C VAL A 57 3.52 -7.32 6.95
N ALA A 58 3.00 -6.35 7.70
CA ALA A 58 3.41 -6.15 9.08
C ALA A 58 2.75 -7.19 10.01
N ALA A 59 3.42 -7.62 11.08
CA ALA A 59 2.85 -8.60 12.01
C ALA A 59 1.89 -7.92 13.00
N THR A 60 2.20 -6.69 13.41
CA THR A 60 1.34 -5.87 14.27
C THR A 60 0.98 -4.54 13.62
N ALA A 61 -0.10 -3.91 14.11
CA ALA A 61 -0.48 -2.57 13.66
C ALA A 61 0.60 -1.51 13.97
N ALA A 62 1.42 -1.74 15.00
CA ALA A 62 2.50 -0.83 15.39
C ALA A 62 3.75 -0.94 14.50
N GLU A 63 3.93 -2.07 13.81
CA GLU A 63 5.04 -2.32 12.87
C GLU A 63 4.73 -1.92 11.41
N ALA A 64 3.48 -1.53 11.17
CA ALA A 64 2.96 -1.17 9.86
C ALA A 64 3.32 0.28 9.50
#